data_AF-A0A4W6DAU4-F1
#
_entry.id   AF-A0A4W6DAU4-F1
#
_cell.length_a   1.000
_cell.length_b   1.000
_cell.length_c   1.000
_cell.angle_alpha   90.00
_cell.angle_beta   90.00
_cell.angle_gamma   90.00
#
_symmetry.space_group_name_H-M   'P 1'
#
loop_
_entity.id
_entity.type
_entity.pdbx_description
1 polymer ?
#
loop_
_entity_poly.entity_id
_entity_poly.type
_entity_poly.pdbx_seq_one_letter_code
_entity_poly.pdbx_strand_id
1 'polypeptide(L)'
;MSGQSITDRITAAQHSVTGSAISKTVCKATTHEIMGPKKKHLDYLIQCTNEMNVNIPQLADTLFERTTNTSWVVVFKSLTATHHLMVYGNERFIQYLASRNTLFNLSNFLDKSGLQGMSMPMN
;
A
#
# COMPACT_ATOMS: atom_id res chain seq x y z
N MET A 1 -15.06 15.78 -9.29
CA MET A 1 -14.47 14.80 -10.23
C MET A 1 -13.45 13.96 -9.48
N SER A 2 -13.47 12.63 -9.61
CA SER A 2 -12.54 11.73 -8.91
C SER A 2 -11.10 12.01 -9.36
N GLY A 3 -10.24 12.51 -8.46
CA GLY A 3 -8.81 12.77 -8.69
C GLY A 3 -7.93 11.51 -8.84
N GLN A 4 -8.53 10.33 -9.02
CA GLN A 4 -7.81 9.07 -9.25
C GLN A 4 -7.46 8.91 -10.73
N SER A 5 -6.23 8.47 -11.01
CA SER A 5 -5.74 8.23 -12.37
C SER A 5 -6.53 7.10 -13.06
N ILE A 6 -6.41 7.00 -14.38
CA ILE A 6 -7.00 5.90 -15.14
C ILE A 6 -6.33 4.56 -14.76
N THR A 7 -5.00 4.57 -14.57
CA THR A 7 -4.23 3.39 -14.15
C THR A 7 -4.72 2.86 -12.80
N ASP A 8 -4.96 3.74 -11.82
CA ASP A 8 -5.49 3.35 -10.51
C ASP A 8 -6.86 2.65 -10.63
N ARG A 9 -7.73 3.17 -11.51
CA ARG A 9 -9.06 2.60 -11.74
C ARG A 9 -8.97 1.22 -12.39
N ILE A 10 -8.08 1.04 -13.37
CA ILE A 10 -7.87 -0.25 -14.02
C ILE A 10 -7.35 -1.28 -13.02
N THR A 11 -6.32 -0.95 -12.23
CA THR A 11 -5.79 -1.88 -11.21
C THR A 11 -6.84 -2.25 -10.16
N ALA A 12 -7.62 -1.28 -9.66
CA ALA A 12 -8.71 -1.56 -8.72
C ALA A 12 -9.84 -2.40 -9.34
N ALA A 13 -10.10 -2.25 -10.64
CA ALA A 13 -11.06 -3.06 -11.38
C ALA A 13 -10.56 -4.49 -11.55
N GLN A 14 -9.28 -4.70 -11.88
CA GLN A 14 -8.67 -6.03 -11.97
C GLN A 14 -8.87 -6.83 -10.67
N HIS A 15 -8.61 -6.22 -9.51
CA HIS A 15 -8.83 -6.89 -8.23
C HIS A 15 -10.32 -7.12 -7.88
N SER A 16 -11.22 -6.38 -8.52
CA SER A 16 -12.66 -6.66 -8.42
C SER A 16 -13.02 -7.92 -9.19
N VAL A 17 -12.38 -8.17 -10.33
CA VAL A 17 -12.56 -9.38 -11.14
C VAL A 17 -11.99 -10.61 -10.43
N THR A 18 -10.83 -10.48 -9.76
CA THR A 18 -10.24 -11.57 -8.98
C THR A 18 -10.89 -11.77 -7.60
N GLY A 19 -11.89 -10.95 -7.23
CA GLY A 19 -12.62 -11.05 -5.96
C GLY A 19 -11.84 -10.63 -4.70
N SER A 20 -10.63 -10.09 -4.83
CA SER A 20 -9.81 -9.70 -3.66
C SER A 20 -10.15 -8.30 -3.17
N ALA A 21 -11.04 -8.22 -2.17
CA ALA A 21 -11.42 -6.96 -1.54
C ALA A 21 -10.23 -6.25 -0.86
N ILE A 22 -9.29 -7.02 -0.31
CA ILE A 22 -8.04 -6.52 0.29
C ILE A 22 -7.19 -5.86 -0.78
N SER A 23 -6.86 -6.58 -1.87
CA SER A 23 -5.97 -6.06 -2.91
C SER A 23 -6.54 -4.82 -3.59
N LYS A 24 -7.86 -4.81 -3.81
CA LYS A 24 -8.59 -3.64 -4.29
C LYS A 24 -8.44 -2.45 -3.34
N THR A 25 -8.57 -2.67 -2.02
CA THR A 25 -8.51 -1.58 -1.04
C THR A 25 -7.10 -1.05 -0.85
N VAL A 26 -6.09 -1.92 -0.87
CA VAL A 26 -4.68 -1.52 -0.92
C VAL A 26 -4.42 -0.60 -2.11
N CYS A 27 -4.87 -0.97 -3.32
CA CYS A 27 -4.72 -0.11 -4.51
C CYS A 27 -5.41 1.25 -4.34
N LYS A 28 -6.60 1.28 -3.72
CA LYS A 28 -7.31 2.55 -3.41
C LYS A 28 -6.62 3.39 -2.33
N ALA A 29 -5.90 2.76 -1.39
CA ALA A 29 -5.11 3.46 -0.39
C ALA A 29 -3.81 4.04 -1.00
N THR A 30 -3.25 3.39 -2.03
CA THR A 30 -1.97 3.72 -2.66
C THR A 30 -2.13 4.22 -4.10
N THR A 31 -3.09 5.12 -4.34
CA THR A 31 -3.30 5.75 -5.65
C THR A 31 -2.17 6.74 -6.00
N HIS A 32 -2.08 7.14 -7.26
CA HIS A 32 -1.13 8.17 -7.72
C HIS A 32 -1.53 9.61 -7.31
N GLU A 33 -2.66 9.77 -6.61
CA GLU A 33 -3.13 11.04 -6.06
C GLU A 33 -2.16 11.53 -4.95
N ILE A 34 -1.56 12.72 -5.13
CA ILE A 34 -0.59 13.33 -4.20
C ILE A 34 -1.31 13.84 -2.95
N MET A 35 -1.71 12.90 -2.12
CA MET A 35 -2.28 13.10 -0.79
C MET A 35 -2.06 11.83 0.04
N GLY A 36 -2.18 11.94 1.36
CA GLY A 36 -2.12 10.78 2.24
C GLY A 36 -3.19 9.72 1.89
N PRO A 37 -2.98 8.45 2.27
CA PRO A 37 -4.00 7.42 2.09
C PRO A 37 -5.32 7.84 2.74
N LYS A 38 -6.43 7.73 2.01
CA LYS A 38 -7.74 8.16 2.52
C LYS A 38 -8.12 7.30 3.73
N LYS A 39 -8.51 7.95 4.83
CA LYS A 39 -8.86 7.31 6.11
C LYS A 39 -9.76 6.09 5.96
N LYS A 40 -10.85 6.21 5.18
CA LYS A 40 -11.79 5.09 4.93
C LYS A 40 -11.13 3.79 4.39
N HIS A 41 -10.02 3.90 3.66
CA HIS A 41 -9.30 2.73 3.16
C HIS A 41 -8.38 2.15 4.23
N LEU A 42 -7.74 3.00 5.04
CA LEU A 42 -6.95 2.57 6.19
C LEU A 42 -7.82 1.88 7.24
N ASP A 43 -8.96 2.48 7.59
CA ASP A 43 -9.92 1.92 8.57
C ASP A 43 -10.39 0.52 8.14
N TYR A 44 -10.68 0.33 6.84
CA TYR A 44 -11.05 -0.98 6.30
C TYR A 44 -9.90 -1.99 6.40
N LEU A 45 -8.66 -1.60 6.08
CA LEU A 45 -7.51 -2.50 6.19
C LEU A 45 -7.22 -2.86 7.66
N ILE A 46 -7.37 -1.92 8.60
CA ILE A 46 -7.30 -2.18 10.05
C ILE A 46 -8.36 -3.22 10.44
N GLN A 47 -9.60 -3.06 9.99
CA GLN A 47 -10.65 -4.05 10.23
C GLN A 47 -10.24 -5.42 9.69
N CYS A 48 -9.73 -5.50 8.46
CA CYS A 48 -9.23 -6.76 7.90
C CYS A 48 -8.16 -7.41 8.77
N THR A 49 -7.26 -6.65 9.41
CA THR A 49 -6.26 -7.24 10.32
C THR A 49 -6.86 -7.87 11.58
N ASN A 50 -8.06 -7.47 12.00
CA ASN A 50 -8.75 -8.01 13.18
C ASN A 50 -9.60 -9.25 12.85
N GLU A 51 -9.97 -9.46 11.58
CA GLU A 51 -10.75 -10.63 11.16
C GLU A 51 -9.90 -11.91 11.25
N MET A 52 -10.42 -12.95 11.90
CA MET A 52 -9.64 -14.19 12.10
C MET A 52 -9.33 -14.92 10.79
N ASN A 53 -10.24 -14.84 9.82
CA ASN A 53 -10.14 -15.56 8.55
C ASN A 53 -9.36 -14.80 7.46
N VAL A 54 -8.86 -13.59 7.76
CA VAL A 54 -8.08 -12.82 6.80
C VAL A 54 -6.65 -13.33 6.75
N ASN A 55 -6.15 -13.52 5.52
CA ASN A 55 -4.77 -13.88 5.25
C ASN A 55 -3.85 -12.65 5.41
N ILE A 56 -3.25 -12.52 6.60
CA ILE A 56 -2.30 -11.45 6.93
C ILE A 56 -1.07 -11.42 5.99
N PRO A 57 -0.43 -12.57 5.68
CA PRO A 57 0.64 -12.60 4.67
C PRO A 57 0.26 -11.96 3.34
N GLN A 58 -0.90 -12.32 2.78
CA GLN A 58 -1.37 -11.76 1.51
C GLN A 58 -1.60 -10.24 1.58
N LEU A 59 -2.14 -9.74 2.69
CA LEU A 59 -2.32 -8.30 2.90
C LEU A 59 -0.97 -7.56 2.87
N ALA A 60 0.01 -8.07 3.60
CA ALA A 60 1.36 -7.50 3.65
C ALA A 60 2.08 -7.60 2.29
N ASP A 61 1.99 -8.76 1.62
CA ASP A 61 2.57 -8.96 0.28
C ASP A 61 1.97 -7.99 -0.75
N THR A 62 0.66 -7.75 -0.70
CA THR A 62 0.03 -6.76 -1.57
C THR A 62 0.62 -5.36 -1.32
N LEU A 63 0.87 -4.96 -0.06
CA LEU A 63 1.51 -3.67 0.25
C LEU A 63 2.96 -3.64 -0.27
N PHE A 64 3.71 -4.72 -0.13
CA PHE A 64 5.06 -4.84 -0.67
C PHE A 64 5.10 -4.72 -2.20
N GLU A 65 4.16 -5.36 -2.90
CA GLU A 65 4.02 -5.21 -4.35
C GLU A 65 3.83 -3.75 -4.76
N ARG A 66 3.06 -2.96 -3.99
CA ARG A 66 2.90 -1.51 -4.26
C ARG A 66 4.21 -0.74 -4.12
N THR A 67 5.16 -1.20 -3.29
CA THR A 67 6.49 -0.57 -3.18
C THR A 67 7.42 -0.85 -4.37
N THR A 68 7.04 -1.76 -5.27
CA THR A 68 7.76 -1.99 -6.54
C THR A 68 7.34 -1.03 -7.65
N ASN A 69 6.36 -0.15 -7.39
CA ASN A 69 5.90 0.84 -8.35
C ASN A 69 6.98 1.90 -8.61
N THR A 70 7.01 2.46 -9.81
CA THR A 70 7.97 3.52 -10.18
C THR A 70 7.61 4.89 -9.61
N SER A 71 6.34 5.11 -9.23
CA SER A 71 5.86 6.36 -8.68
C SER A 71 6.18 6.47 -7.19
N TRP A 72 6.90 7.53 -6.80
CA TRP A 72 7.20 7.82 -5.39
C TRP A 72 5.93 7.94 -4.55
N VAL A 73 4.85 8.49 -5.13
CA VAL A 73 3.56 8.68 -4.45
C VAL A 73 2.99 7.34 -4.02
N VAL A 74 3.00 6.36 -4.92
CA VAL A 74 2.46 5.01 -4.66
C VAL A 74 3.33 4.29 -3.63
N VAL A 75 4.64 4.32 -3.80
CA VAL A 75 5.60 3.69 -2.88
C VAL A 75 5.46 4.27 -1.48
N PHE A 76 5.50 5.61 -1.35
CA PHE A 76 5.43 6.30 -0.07
C PHE A 76 4.08 6.07 0.64
N LYS A 77 2.97 6.04 -0.11
CA LYS A 77 1.65 5.73 0.46
C LYS A 77 1.54 4.28 0.90
N SER A 78 2.21 3.35 0.24
CA SER A 78 2.26 1.94 0.69
C SER A 78 3.02 1.80 2.01
N LEU A 79 4.16 2.50 2.14
CA LEU A 79 4.92 2.55 3.40
C LEU A 79 4.11 3.20 4.52
N THR A 80 3.43 4.31 4.21
CA THR A 80 2.54 5.01 5.17
C THR A 80 1.41 4.10 5.61
N ALA A 81 0.76 3.39 4.68
CA ALA A 81 -0.29 2.43 5.01
C ALA A 81 0.24 1.27 5.86
N THR A 82 1.42 0.73 5.53
CA THR A 82 2.05 -0.34 6.31
C THR A 82 2.35 0.11 7.74
N HIS A 83 2.97 1.28 7.90
CA HIS A 83 3.22 1.89 9.21
C HIS A 83 1.90 2.09 9.99
N HIS A 84 0.86 2.59 9.33
CA HIS A 84 -0.45 2.78 9.97
C HIS A 84 -1.04 1.46 10.48
N LEU A 85 -0.92 0.37 9.72
CA LEU A 85 -1.36 -0.96 10.16
C LEU A 85 -0.48 -1.54 11.28
N MET A 86 0.82 -1.22 11.33
CA MET A 86 1.69 -1.62 12.44
C MET A 86 1.31 -0.94 13.75
N VAL A 87 0.84 0.32 13.71
CA VAL A 87 0.50 1.11 14.90
C VAL A 87 -0.94 0.87 15.37
N TYR A 88 -1.89 0.82 14.43
CA TYR A 88 -3.32 0.80 14.74
C TYR A 88 -4.03 -0.50 14.34
N GLY A 89 -3.34 -1.39 13.61
CA GLY A 89 -3.87 -2.70 13.25
C GLY A 89 -3.72 -3.73 14.36
N ASN A 90 -4.22 -4.93 14.09
CA ASN A 90 -4.04 -6.06 14.98
C ASN A 90 -2.57 -6.50 15.04
N GLU A 91 -2.11 -6.92 16.22
CA GLU A 91 -0.71 -7.33 16.44
C GLU A 91 -0.22 -8.44 15.49
N ARG A 92 -1.13 -9.28 14.97
CA ARG A 92 -0.80 -10.31 13.97
C ARG A 92 -0.10 -9.73 12.75
N PHE A 93 -0.41 -8.49 12.37
CA PHE A 93 0.23 -7.82 11.24
C PHE A 93 1.71 -7.53 11.54
N ILE A 94 2.01 -6.84 12.65
CA ILE A 94 3.41 -6.53 13.01
C ILE A 94 4.22 -7.78 13.35
N GLN A 95 3.61 -8.79 13.99
CA GLN A 95 4.24 -10.08 14.25
C GLN A 95 4.63 -10.80 12.95
N TYR A 96 3.77 -10.77 11.93
CA TYR A 96 4.12 -11.31 10.61
C TYR A 96 5.26 -10.54 9.96
N LEU A 97 5.27 -9.20 10.03
CA LEU A 97 6.40 -8.42 9.51
C LEU A 97 7.70 -8.78 10.22
N ALA A 98 7.67 -8.92 11.55
CA ALA A 98 8.84 -9.27 12.34
C ALA A 98 9.38 -10.68 12.07
N SER A 99 8.56 -11.60 11.55
CA SER A 99 8.99 -12.96 11.22
C SER A 99 9.66 -13.08 9.84
N ARG A 100 9.66 -12.01 9.03
CA ARG A 100 10.28 -12.02 7.70
C ARG A 100 11.76 -11.65 7.75
N ASN A 101 12.55 -12.35 6.94
CA ASN A 101 13.97 -12.02 6.71
C ASN A 101 14.16 -10.72 5.92
N THR A 102 13.18 -10.37 5.07
CA THR A 102 13.23 -9.17 4.22
C THR A 102 11.86 -8.50 4.18
N LEU A 103 11.86 -7.16 4.30
CA LEU A 103 10.67 -6.32 4.24
C LEU A 103 10.65 -5.48 2.96
N PHE A 104 11.29 -4.31 2.98
CA PHE A 104 11.35 -3.38 1.85
C PHE A 104 12.76 -3.33 1.27
N ASN A 105 12.87 -3.25 -0.06
CA ASN A 105 14.14 -3.03 -0.75
C ASN A 105 14.05 -1.75 -1.59
N LEU A 106 14.27 -0.60 -0.93
CA LEU A 106 14.09 0.73 -1.52
C LEU A 106 15.38 1.57 -1.52
N SER A 107 16.54 0.97 -1.18
CA SER A 107 17.83 1.66 -1.09
C SER A 107 18.26 2.35 -2.39
N ASN A 108 17.83 1.83 -3.54
CA ASN A 108 18.12 2.40 -4.86
C ASN A 108 16.87 2.98 -5.53
N PHE A 109 15.80 3.24 -4.77
CA PHE A 109 14.58 3.78 -5.33
C PHE A 109 14.79 5.22 -5.82
N LEU A 110 14.44 5.50 -7.08
CA LEU A 110 14.50 6.82 -7.69
C LEU A 110 13.34 7.02 -8.67
N ASP A 111 12.47 7.97 -8.38
CA ASP A 111 11.42 8.41 -9.30
C ASP A 111 11.92 9.58 -10.16
N LYS A 112 12.04 9.34 -11.47
CA LYS A 112 12.55 10.32 -12.46
C LYS A 112 11.45 11.21 -13.05
N SER A 113 10.21 11.11 -12.60
CA SER A 113 9.05 11.79 -13.23
C SER A 113 8.89 13.29 -12.94
N GLY A 114 9.83 13.92 -12.22
CA GLY A 114 9.87 15.39 -12.07
C GLY A 114 10.73 15.89 -10.91
N LEU A 115 10.85 17.22 -10.76
CA LEU A 115 11.60 17.89 -9.68
C LEU A 115 11.22 17.40 -8.27
N GLN A 116 9.94 17.11 -8.03
CA GLN A 116 9.45 16.60 -6.74
C GLN A 116 9.81 15.12 -6.50
N GLY A 117 9.88 14.29 -7.54
CA GLY A 117 10.29 12.89 -7.41
C GLY A 117 11.78 12.75 -7.11
N MET A 118 12.60 13.64 -7.69
CA MET A 118 14.04 13.71 -7.42
C MET A 118 14.38 14.25 -6.02
N SER A 119 13.51 15.06 -5.40
CA SER A 119 13.73 15.61 -4.05
C SER A 119 13.29 14.67 -2.91
N MET A 120 12.68 13.52 -3.22
CA MET A 120 12.30 12.50 -2.23
C MET A 120 13.07 11.17 -2.42
N PRO A 121 14.42 11.18 -2.40
CA PRO A 121 15.19 9.94 -2.33
C PRO A 121 14.97 9.27 -0.96
N MET A 122 14.71 7.96 -0.95
CA MET A 122 14.54 7.14 0.27
C MET A 122 15.89 6.56 0.69
N ASN A 123 16.83 7.43 1.07
CA ASN A 123 18.15 7.04 1.58
C ASN A 123 18.22 7.24 3.09
#